data_AF-D1PAL9-F1
#
_entry.id   AF-D1PAL9-F1
#
_cell.length_a   1.000
_cell.length_b   1.000
_cell.length_c   1.000
_cell.angle_alpha   90.00
_cell.angle_beta   90.00
_cell.angle_gamma   90.00
#
_symmetry.space_group_name_H-M   'P 1'
#
loop_
_entity.id
_entity.type
_entity.pdbx_description
1 polymer ?
#
loop_
_entity_poly.entity_id
_entity_poly.type
_entity_poly.pdbx_seq_one_letter_code
_entity_poly.pdbx_strand_id
1 'polypeptide(L)'
;MSLFAFFFITLHLISRIVIRLYELIKISKKKNMRSRTSTWFETKVKYQKTMEDGSEKVVSEAYVVDALSFTEAESAIIDEMSVYVSGELKVSGIGKAGYGEIFFSDVDDDDKWYKAKLQFITIDEKSEKEKRSNVTYLVQAKSLARALRYIDEVMGKTMIDYDVVGLNETKLMDVFEHHAPNEKKEEKNDVPEYEEK
;
A
#
# COMPACT_ATOMS: atom_id res chain seq x y z
N MET A 1 -14.32 14.06 53.37
CA MET A 1 -14.33 13.22 52.15
C MET A 1 -13.67 11.90 52.48
N SER A 2 -14.42 10.80 52.35
CA SER A 2 -14.03 9.47 52.81
C SER A 2 -12.87 8.89 52.01
N LEU A 3 -11.96 8.17 52.68
CA LEU A 3 -10.85 7.41 52.08
C LEU A 3 -11.31 6.50 50.92
N PHE A 4 -12.57 6.06 50.96
CA PHE A 4 -13.22 5.32 49.88
C PHE A 4 -13.31 6.12 48.57
N ALA A 5 -13.66 7.41 48.62
CA ALA A 5 -13.75 8.23 47.41
C ALA A 5 -12.38 8.40 46.74
N PHE A 6 -11.31 8.48 47.55
CA PHE A 6 -9.94 8.55 47.04
C PHE A 6 -9.54 7.25 46.34
N PHE A 7 -9.85 6.10 46.95
CA PHE A 7 -9.57 4.78 46.38
C PHE A 7 -10.29 4.55 45.03
N PHE A 8 -11.57 4.93 44.93
CA PHE A 8 -12.35 4.82 43.70
C PHE A 8 -11.80 5.71 42.57
N ILE A 9 -11.39 6.95 42.88
CA ILE A 9 -10.79 7.85 41.91
C ILE A 9 -9.45 7.30 41.41
N THR A 10 -8.60 6.80 42.32
CA THR A 10 -7.30 6.22 41.94
C THR A 10 -7.45 4.98 41.06
N LEU A 11 -8.40 4.09 41.37
CA LEU A 11 -8.63 2.88 40.59
C LEU A 11 -9.16 3.21 39.17
N HIS A 12 -10.05 4.20 39.07
CA HIS A 12 -10.56 4.67 37.78
C HIS A 12 -9.47 5.32 36.92
N LEU A 13 -8.57 6.10 37.54
CA LEU A 13 -7.45 6.73 36.84
C LEU A 13 -6.47 5.67 36.31
N ILE A 14 -6.14 4.66 37.12
CA ILE A 14 -5.26 3.55 36.74
C ILE A 14 -5.87 2.75 35.58
N SER A 15 -7.17 2.41 35.66
CA SER A 15 -7.87 1.70 34.58
C SER A 15 -7.82 2.48 33.26
N ARG A 16 -8.07 3.80 33.29
CA ARG A 16 -7.96 4.66 32.09
C ARG A 16 -6.55 4.71 31.52
N ILE A 17 -5.53 4.77 32.37
CA ILE A 17 -4.11 4.76 31.95
C ILE A 17 -3.77 3.42 31.29
N VAL A 18 -4.18 2.30 31.89
CA VAL A 18 -3.92 0.95 31.36
C VAL A 18 -4.64 0.75 30.02
N ILE A 19 -5.89 1.17 29.89
CA ILE A 19 -6.65 1.11 28.62
C ILE A 19 -5.95 1.95 27.55
N ARG A 20 -5.56 3.19 27.88
CA ARG A 20 -4.85 4.07 26.94
C ARG A 20 -3.48 3.50 26.54
N LEU A 21 -2.77 2.89 27.48
CA LEU A 21 -1.48 2.24 27.23
C LEU A 21 -1.66 1.00 26.33
N TYR A 22 -2.70 0.20 26.57
CA TYR A 22 -3.05 -0.95 25.74
C TYR A 22 -3.41 -0.54 24.31
N GLU A 23 -4.23 0.51 24.13
CA GLU A 23 -4.52 1.07 22.81
C GLU A 23 -3.26 1.62 22.12
N LEU A 24 -2.37 2.31 22.84
CA LEU A 24 -1.09 2.78 22.28
C LEU A 24 -0.18 1.61 21.86
N ILE A 25 -0.13 0.53 22.64
CA ILE A 25 0.63 -0.68 22.31
C ILE A 25 0.01 -1.39 21.09
N LYS A 26 -1.33 -1.46 21.00
CA LYS A 26 -2.06 -2.02 19.87
C LYS A 26 -1.83 -1.20 18.60
N ILE A 27 -1.86 0.13 18.69
CA ILE A 27 -1.50 1.07 17.61
C ILE A 27 -0.03 0.89 17.20
N SER A 28 0.89 0.64 18.14
CA SER A 28 2.29 0.37 17.83
C SER A 28 2.49 -0.99 17.14
N LYS A 29 1.68 -2.00 17.45
CA LYS A 29 1.81 -3.36 16.87
C LYS A 29 1.08 -3.54 15.53
N LYS A 30 0.16 -2.63 15.17
CA LYS A 30 -0.62 -2.67 13.92
C LYS A 30 0.00 -1.84 12.78
N LYS A 31 1.27 -1.48 12.87
CA LYS A 31 2.01 -0.81 11.77
C LYS A 31 2.89 -1.85 11.09
N ASN A 32 2.31 -2.70 10.25
CA ASN A 32 3.10 -3.65 9.49
C ASN A 32 3.08 -3.24 8.03
N MET A 33 4.26 -3.05 7.45
CA MET A 33 4.41 -3.10 6.00
C MET A 33 3.99 -4.50 5.52
N ARG A 34 3.13 -4.57 4.51
CA ARG A 34 2.78 -5.82 3.82
C ARG A 34 3.49 -5.85 2.47
N SER A 35 4.15 -6.95 2.14
CA SER A 35 4.68 -7.15 0.79
C SER A 35 3.81 -8.12 -0.01
N ARG A 36 3.68 -7.88 -1.31
CA ARG A 36 3.04 -8.79 -2.26
C ARG A 36 3.89 -8.94 -3.51
N THR A 37 4.20 -10.19 -3.84
CA THR A 37 4.91 -10.57 -5.05
C THR A 37 3.92 -11.08 -6.08
N SER A 38 3.88 -10.45 -7.25
CA SER A 38 3.02 -10.86 -8.37
C SER A 38 3.55 -10.35 -9.71
N THR A 39 2.77 -10.58 -10.77
CA THR A 39 2.99 -9.98 -12.08
C THR A 39 2.19 -8.68 -12.19
N TRP A 40 2.90 -7.56 -12.06
CA TRP A 40 2.30 -6.24 -12.09
C TRP A 40 2.35 -5.63 -13.49
N PHE A 41 1.30 -4.89 -13.86
CA PHE A 41 1.20 -4.12 -15.09
C PHE A 41 0.94 -2.65 -14.77
N GLU A 42 1.72 -1.75 -15.37
CA GLU A 42 1.46 -0.32 -15.35
C GLU A 42 0.50 0.04 -16.48
N THR A 43 -0.65 0.60 -16.14
CA THR A 43 -1.70 1.03 -17.07
C THR A 43 -1.81 2.56 -17.06
N LYS A 44 -2.23 3.14 -18.19
CA LYS A 44 -2.53 4.57 -18.32
C LYS A 44 -3.94 4.75 -18.82
N VAL A 45 -4.78 5.37 -18.00
CA VAL A 45 -6.19 5.60 -18.30
C VAL A 45 -6.42 7.06 -18.63
N LYS A 46 -7.21 7.32 -19.68
CA LYS A 46 -7.69 8.65 -20.05
C LYS A 46 -9.21 8.70 -19.90
N TYR A 47 -9.69 9.72 -19.22
CA TYR A 47 -11.12 9.93 -18.99
C TYR A 47 -11.42 11.43 -18.76
N GLN A 48 -12.69 11.82 -18.87
CA GLN A 48 -13.14 13.16 -18.51
C GLN A 48 -13.36 13.25 -17.01
N LYS A 49 -12.66 14.19 -16.36
CA LYS A 49 -12.78 14.49 -14.93
C LYS A 49 -13.45 15.84 -14.77
N THR A 50 -14.48 15.89 -13.93
CA THR A 50 -15.09 17.15 -13.51
C THR A 50 -14.18 17.79 -12.47
N MET A 51 -13.75 19.01 -12.75
CA MET A 51 -12.91 19.81 -11.86
C MET A 51 -13.77 20.53 -10.81
N GLU A 52 -13.13 21.08 -9.77
CA GLU A 52 -13.82 21.81 -8.68
C GLU A 52 -14.63 23.03 -9.19
N ASP A 53 -14.26 23.59 -10.34
CA ASP A 53 -14.95 24.71 -10.99
C ASP A 53 -16.14 24.28 -11.86
N GLY A 54 -16.45 22.98 -11.91
CA GLY A 54 -17.52 22.42 -12.74
C GLY A 54 -17.13 22.23 -14.22
N SER A 55 -15.89 22.52 -14.61
CA SER A 55 -15.40 22.27 -15.96
C SER A 55 -15.00 20.80 -16.15
N GLU A 56 -15.22 20.25 -17.35
CA GLU A 56 -14.75 18.93 -17.71
C GLU A 56 -13.38 19.00 -18.39
N LYS A 57 -12.42 18.22 -17.91
CA LYS A 57 -11.10 18.11 -18.53
C LYS A 57 -10.70 16.66 -18.72
N VAL A 58 -10.13 16.37 -19.89
CA VAL A 58 -9.51 15.07 -20.14
C VAL A 58 -8.21 14.98 -19.34
N VAL A 59 -8.14 14.03 -18.42
CA VAL A 59 -6.95 13.72 -17.63
C VAL A 59 -6.33 12.41 -18.09
N SER A 60 -5.04 12.22 -17.79
CA SER A 60 -4.33 10.97 -18.04
C SER A 60 -3.63 10.56 -16.76
N GLU A 61 -4.08 9.47 -16.18
CA GLU A 61 -3.62 8.96 -14.88
C GLU A 61 -3.01 7.57 -15.07
N ALA A 62 -2.04 7.23 -14.21
CA ALA A 62 -1.34 5.96 -14.27
C ALA A 62 -1.67 5.11 -13.05
N TYR A 63 -1.88 3.82 -13.27
CA TYR A 63 -2.27 2.85 -12.25
C TYR A 63 -1.42 1.60 -12.39
N VAL A 64 -1.38 0.78 -11.35
CA VAL A 64 -0.80 -0.56 -11.41
C VAL A 64 -1.89 -1.57 -11.14
N VAL A 65 -1.89 -2.66 -11.89
CA VAL A 65 -2.81 -3.79 -11.67
C VAL A 65 -2.02 -5.09 -11.59
N ASP A 66 -2.43 -5.97 -10.69
CA ASP A 66 -2.00 -7.36 -10.68
C ASP A 66 -2.81 -8.14 -11.74
N ALA A 67 -2.12 -8.84 -12.65
CA ALA A 67 -2.75 -9.66 -13.68
C ALA A 67 -1.79 -10.73 -14.21
N LEU A 68 -2.31 -11.72 -14.91
CA LEU A 68 -1.52 -12.75 -15.60
C LEU A 68 -1.23 -12.40 -17.06
N SER A 69 -2.02 -11.50 -17.67
CA SER A 69 -1.88 -11.12 -19.08
C SER A 69 -2.24 -9.66 -19.35
N PHE A 70 -1.82 -9.14 -20.51
CA PHE A 70 -2.16 -7.79 -20.96
C PHE A 70 -3.68 -7.57 -21.08
N THR A 71 -4.40 -8.55 -21.62
CA THR A 71 -5.86 -8.47 -21.79
C THR A 71 -6.57 -8.44 -20.43
N GLU A 72 -6.11 -9.24 -19.48
CA GLU A 72 -6.66 -9.24 -18.12
C GLU A 72 -6.38 -7.94 -17.38
N ALA A 73 -5.16 -7.40 -17.48
CA ALA A 73 -4.82 -6.11 -16.91
C ALA A 73 -5.63 -4.95 -17.52
N GLU A 74 -5.92 -5.00 -18.82
CA GLU A 74 -6.81 -4.04 -19.48
C GLU A 74 -8.25 -4.14 -18.95
N SER A 75 -8.79 -5.36 -18.83
CA SER A 75 -10.14 -5.56 -18.27
C SER A 75 -10.21 -5.09 -16.81
N ALA A 76 -9.25 -5.50 -15.98
CA ALA A 76 -9.22 -5.18 -14.56
C ALA A 76 -9.21 -3.67 -14.32
N ILE A 77 -8.37 -2.91 -15.03
CA ILE A 77 -8.35 -1.46 -14.84
C ILE A 77 -9.63 -0.77 -15.33
N ILE A 78 -10.26 -1.29 -16.39
CA ILE A 78 -11.55 -0.75 -16.87
C ILE A 78 -12.62 -0.97 -15.80
N ASP A 79 -12.69 -2.17 -15.22
CA ASP A 79 -13.67 -2.53 -14.20
C ASP A 79 -13.50 -1.67 -12.94
N GLU A 80 -12.26 -1.55 -12.43
CA GLU A 80 -11.96 -0.72 -11.25
C GLU A 80 -12.26 0.77 -11.49
N MET A 81 -11.98 1.29 -12.68
CA MET A 81 -12.18 2.70 -12.97
C MET A 81 -13.62 3.06 -13.36
N SER A 82 -14.41 2.09 -13.82
CA SER A 82 -15.78 2.31 -14.31
C SER A 82 -16.71 2.93 -13.25
N VAL A 83 -16.46 2.66 -11.96
CA VAL A 83 -17.27 3.19 -10.86
C VAL A 83 -16.97 4.67 -10.56
N TYR A 84 -15.82 5.18 -11.00
CA TYR A 84 -15.36 6.54 -10.74
C TYR A 84 -15.59 7.48 -11.92
N VAL A 85 -15.91 6.94 -13.11
CA VAL A 85 -16.01 7.71 -14.36
C VAL A 85 -17.41 7.61 -14.93
N SER A 86 -18.09 8.77 -15.00
CA SER A 86 -19.37 8.94 -15.69
C SER A 86 -19.12 9.41 -17.13
N GLY A 87 -18.53 8.54 -17.98
CA GLY A 87 -18.20 8.91 -19.36
C GLY A 87 -17.33 7.89 -20.10
N GLU A 88 -16.77 8.30 -21.25
CA GLU A 88 -15.86 7.46 -22.03
C GLU A 88 -14.53 7.29 -21.28
N LEU A 89 -14.20 6.04 -20.97
CA LEU A 89 -12.92 5.63 -20.42
C LEU A 89 -12.10 4.95 -21.52
N LYS A 90 -10.84 5.37 -21.66
CA LYS A 90 -9.91 4.78 -22.62
C LYS A 90 -8.59 4.38 -21.96
N VAL A 91 -8.25 3.10 -22.07
CA VAL A 91 -6.89 2.64 -21.77
C VAL A 91 -5.97 3.11 -22.90
N SER A 92 -5.01 3.96 -22.55
CA SER A 92 -4.09 4.62 -23.50
C SER A 92 -2.69 3.99 -23.53
N GLY A 93 -2.40 3.09 -22.59
CA GLY A 93 -1.15 2.34 -22.55
C GLY A 93 -1.17 1.28 -21.47
N ILE A 94 -0.47 0.19 -21.74
CA ILE A 94 -0.28 -0.93 -20.82
C ILE A 94 1.14 -1.48 -21.00
N GLY A 95 1.83 -1.76 -19.90
CA GLY A 95 3.18 -2.33 -19.92
C GLY A 95 3.44 -3.18 -18.68
N LYS A 96 4.23 -4.24 -18.83
CA LYS A 96 4.68 -5.02 -17.67
C LYS A 96 5.55 -4.15 -16.77
N ALA A 97 5.28 -4.15 -15.47
CA ALA A 97 6.07 -3.41 -14.50
C ALA A 97 7.50 -3.97 -14.38
N GLY A 98 8.45 -3.08 -14.09
CA GLY A 98 9.85 -3.45 -13.84
C GLY A 98 10.11 -3.98 -12.42
N TYR A 99 9.08 -4.09 -11.59
CA TYR A 99 9.11 -4.59 -10.22
C TYR A 99 8.15 -5.77 -10.09
N GLY A 100 8.58 -6.81 -9.37
CA GLY A 100 7.77 -7.99 -9.06
C GLY A 100 7.15 -7.96 -7.68
N GLU A 101 7.63 -7.08 -6.79
CA GLU A 101 7.19 -7.00 -5.40
C GLU A 101 6.87 -5.55 -5.03
N ILE A 102 5.76 -5.37 -4.33
CA ILE A 102 5.24 -4.09 -3.86
C ILE A 102 5.12 -4.12 -2.33
N PHE A 103 5.56 -3.05 -1.68
CA PHE A 103 5.42 -2.84 -0.24
C PHE A 103 4.27 -1.86 0.03
N PHE A 104 3.19 -2.38 0.58
CA PHE A 104 1.99 -1.65 0.99
C PHE A 104 2.13 -1.19 2.44
N SER A 105 1.65 0.01 2.71
CA SER A 105 1.61 0.59 4.05
C SER A 105 0.17 0.62 4.56
N ASP A 106 -0.04 0.17 5.81
CA ASP A 106 -1.33 0.27 6.50
C ASP A 106 -1.57 1.69 7.10
N VAL A 107 -0.72 2.66 6.78
CA VAL A 107 -0.81 4.03 7.31
C VAL A 107 -1.62 4.90 6.35
N ASP A 108 -2.73 5.46 6.83
CA ASP A 108 -3.70 6.22 6.02
C ASP A 108 -3.13 7.43 5.25
N ASP A 109 -2.03 8.03 5.72
CA ASP A 109 -1.41 9.19 5.07
C ASP A 109 -0.30 8.82 4.07
N ASP A 110 -0.07 7.53 3.80
CA ASP A 110 0.85 7.05 2.77
C ASP A 110 0.16 6.93 1.41
N ASP A 111 0.02 8.08 0.75
CA ASP A 111 -0.75 8.28 -0.48
C ASP A 111 0.10 8.31 -1.77
N LYS A 112 1.41 8.05 -1.68
CA LYS A 112 2.31 8.08 -2.84
C LYS A 112 3.06 6.78 -3.04
N TRP A 113 3.54 6.61 -4.27
CA TRP A 113 4.24 5.42 -4.72
C TRP A 113 5.66 5.76 -5.18
N TYR A 114 6.64 5.05 -4.63
CA TYR A 114 8.06 5.23 -4.92
C TYR A 114 8.65 3.99 -5.60
N LYS A 115 9.34 4.16 -6.73
CA LYS A 115 10.18 3.10 -7.32
C LYS A 115 11.53 3.09 -6.62
N ALA A 116 11.82 2.01 -5.92
CA ALA A 116 13.06 1.78 -5.21
C ALA A 116 13.90 0.75 -5.97
N LYS A 117 15.13 1.10 -6.32
CA LYS A 117 16.09 0.19 -6.92
C LYS A 117 17.13 -0.17 -5.87
N LEU A 118 17.16 -1.45 -5.50
CA LEU A 118 18.12 -2.00 -4.55
C LEU A 118 19.17 -2.81 -5.30
N GLN A 119 20.40 -2.75 -4.81
CA GLN A 119 21.51 -3.56 -5.29
C GLN A 119 21.92 -4.52 -4.18
N PHE A 120 21.62 -5.80 -4.36
CA PHE A 120 22.04 -6.84 -3.43
C PHE A 120 23.48 -7.23 -3.69
N ILE A 121 24.24 -7.42 -2.61
CA ILE A 121 25.64 -7.81 -2.63
C ILE A 121 25.72 -9.25 -2.11
N THR A 122 26.24 -10.14 -2.93
CA THR A 122 26.44 -11.56 -2.58
C THR A 122 27.84 -12.00 -2.97
N ILE A 123 28.43 -12.94 -2.25
CA ILE A 123 29.71 -13.55 -2.66
C ILE A 123 29.43 -14.72 -3.61
N ASP A 124 30.09 -14.73 -4.75
CA ASP A 124 30.04 -15.87 -5.67
C ASP A 124 30.89 -17.02 -5.13
N GLU A 125 30.25 -18.15 -4.84
CA GLU A 125 30.88 -19.32 -4.20
C GLU A 125 32.04 -19.93 -5.00
N LYS A 126 32.11 -19.68 -6.31
CA LYS A 126 33.14 -20.26 -7.17
C LYS A 126 34.36 -19.35 -7.32
N SER A 127 34.13 -18.05 -7.31
CA SER A 127 35.16 -17.05 -7.62
C SER A 127 35.58 -16.20 -6.44
N GLU A 128 34.91 -16.31 -5.29
CA GLU A 128 35.09 -15.49 -4.09
C GLU A 128 34.98 -13.97 -4.36
N LYS A 129 34.37 -13.60 -5.49
CA LYS A 129 34.15 -12.20 -5.88
C LYS A 129 32.77 -11.73 -5.49
N GLU A 130 32.66 -10.45 -5.17
CA GLU A 130 31.37 -9.79 -5.00
C GLU A 130 30.58 -9.79 -6.31
N LYS A 131 29.35 -10.26 -6.22
CA LYS A 131 28.33 -10.17 -7.26
C LYS A 131 27.26 -9.19 -6.79
N ARG A 132 26.93 -8.25 -7.67
CA ARG A 132 25.90 -7.24 -7.45
C ARG A 132 24.70 -7.51 -8.36
N SER A 133 23.51 -7.62 -7.79
CA SER A 133 22.25 -7.81 -8.54
C SER A 133 21.27 -6.68 -8.22
N ASN A 134 20.67 -6.09 -9.25
CA ASN A 134 19.72 -5.00 -9.07
C ASN A 134 18.28 -5.55 -9.11
N VAL A 135 17.47 -5.16 -8.12
CA VAL A 135 16.04 -5.46 -8.06
C VAL A 135 15.28 -4.17 -7.84
N THR A 136 14.11 -4.05 -8.47
CA THR A 136 13.24 -2.88 -8.31
C THR A 136 11.99 -3.29 -7.53
N TYR A 137 11.60 -2.43 -6.61
CA TYR A 137 10.41 -2.55 -5.77
C TYR A 137 9.54 -1.30 -5.96
N LEU A 138 8.25 -1.44 -5.71
CA LEU A 138 7.36 -0.30 -5.53
C LEU A 138 7.01 -0.18 -4.05
N VAL A 139 7.09 1.03 -3.49
CA VAL A 139 6.90 1.26 -2.05
C VAL A 139 5.87 2.36 -1.85
N GLN A 140 4.82 2.05 -1.09
CA GLN A 140 3.82 3.03 -0.67
C GLN A 140 4.34 3.83 0.52
N ALA A 141 4.36 5.17 0.40
CA ALA A 141 4.79 6.06 1.47
C ALA A 141 4.31 7.50 1.20
N LYS A 142 4.34 8.34 2.24
CA LYS A 142 4.06 9.80 2.12
C LYS A 142 5.22 10.63 1.58
N SER A 143 6.45 10.15 1.76
CA SER A 143 7.67 10.91 1.45
C SER A 143 8.85 9.99 1.18
N LEU A 144 9.86 10.50 0.47
CA LEU A 144 11.13 9.81 0.23
C LEU A 144 11.77 9.27 1.52
N ALA A 145 11.82 10.09 2.57
CA ALA A 145 12.41 9.68 3.85
C ALA A 145 11.63 8.55 4.53
N ARG A 146 10.31 8.51 4.36
CA ARG A 146 9.48 7.42 4.88
C ARG A 146 9.61 6.15 4.02
N ALA A 147 9.64 6.28 2.70
CA ALA A 147 9.90 5.17 1.80
C ALA A 147 11.25 4.48 2.10
N LEU A 148 12.31 5.26 2.36
CA LEU A 148 13.61 4.72 2.76
C LEU A 148 13.51 3.90 4.06
N ARG A 149 12.84 4.44 5.08
CA ARG A 149 12.63 3.71 6.35
C ARG A 149 11.86 2.42 6.17
N TYR A 150 10.84 2.39 5.30
CA TYR A 150 10.08 1.17 5.03
C TYR A 150 10.91 0.12 4.30
N ILE A 151 11.78 0.55 3.38
CA ILE A 151 12.76 -0.35 2.76
C ILE A 151 13.65 -0.96 3.84
N ASP A 152 14.20 -0.15 4.74
CA ASP A 152 15.06 -0.63 5.83
C ASP A 152 14.31 -1.55 6.81
N GLU A 153 13.04 -1.27 7.09
CA GLU A 153 12.21 -2.13 7.94
C GLU A 153 11.95 -3.51 7.32
N VAL A 154 11.68 -3.56 6.02
CA VAL A 154 11.43 -4.82 5.30
C VAL A 154 12.74 -5.58 5.09
N MET A 155 13.77 -4.90 4.56
CA MET A 155 15.05 -5.52 4.20
C MET A 155 15.92 -5.84 5.41
N GLY A 156 15.85 -5.06 6.49
CA GLY A 156 16.58 -5.31 7.73
C GLY A 156 16.15 -6.60 8.47
N LYS A 157 15.03 -7.21 8.06
CA LYS A 157 14.62 -8.55 8.51
C LYS A 157 15.39 -9.67 7.79
N THR A 158 16.05 -9.34 6.68
CA THR A 158 16.88 -10.25 5.92
C THR A 158 18.35 -10.11 6.34
N MET A 159 19.11 -11.18 6.23
CA MET A 159 20.56 -11.17 6.49
C MET A 159 21.36 -10.82 5.22
N ILE A 160 20.73 -10.20 4.22
CA ILE A 160 21.32 -9.93 2.91
C ILE A 160 21.80 -8.49 2.87
N ASP A 161 23.07 -8.29 2.51
CA ASP A 161 23.63 -6.96 2.29
C ASP A 161 23.04 -6.31 1.03
N TYR A 162 22.63 -5.05 1.14
CA TYR A 162 22.08 -4.28 0.02
C TYR A 162 22.46 -2.80 0.08
N ASP A 163 22.54 -2.18 -1.09
CA ASP A 163 22.64 -0.73 -1.28
C ASP A 163 21.35 -0.20 -1.92
N VAL A 164 20.83 0.93 -1.44
CA VAL A 164 19.75 1.67 -2.14
C VAL A 164 20.36 2.52 -3.24
N VAL A 165 20.28 2.07 -4.50
CA VAL A 165 20.91 2.76 -5.64
C VAL A 165 19.98 3.76 -6.33
N GLY A 166 18.69 3.77 -5.99
CA GLY A 166 17.75 4.78 -6.48
C GLY A 166 16.41 4.72 -5.77
N LEU A 167 15.81 5.90 -5.54
CA LEU A 167 14.49 6.04 -4.96
C LEU A 167 13.80 7.23 -5.60
N ASN A 168 12.74 6.99 -6.37
CA ASN A 168 12.07 8.02 -7.16
C ASN A 168 10.56 7.98 -6.95
N GLU A 169 9.96 9.15 -6.71
CA GLU A 169 8.50 9.30 -6.68
C GLU A 169 7.90 9.03 -8.06
N THR A 170 6.78 8.34 -8.11
CA THR A 170 6.04 8.06 -9.34
C THR A 170 4.81 8.94 -9.46
N LYS A 171 4.18 8.93 -10.65
CA LYS A 171 2.87 9.55 -10.89
C LYS A 171 1.72 8.52 -10.83
N LEU A 172 1.96 7.40 -10.15
CA LEU A 172 0.93 6.37 -9.96
C LEU A 172 -0.11 6.90 -8.99
N MET A 173 -1.37 6.76 -9.37
CA MET A 173 -2.51 7.15 -8.54
C MET A 173 -2.84 6.04 -7.56
N ASP A 174 -2.87 4.78 -8.02
CA ASP A 174 -3.18 3.64 -7.17
C ASP A 174 -2.63 2.31 -7.73
N VAL A 175 -2.67 1.28 -6.88
CA VAL A 175 -2.28 -0.11 -7.17
C VAL A 175 -3.46 -1.02 -6.82
N PHE A 176 -4.03 -1.68 -7.83
CA PHE A 176 -5.12 -2.63 -7.65
C PHE A 176 -4.60 -4.06 -7.62
N GLU A 177 -4.92 -4.75 -6.55
CA GLU A 177 -4.62 -6.17 -6.39
C GLU A 177 -5.65 -7.02 -7.15
N HIS A 178 -5.20 -8.16 -7.70
CA HIS A 178 -6.08 -9.01 -8.49
C HIS A 178 -7.12 -9.63 -7.56
N HIS A 179 -8.39 -9.33 -7.82
CA HIS A 179 -9.51 -10.01 -7.19
C HIS A 179 -9.86 -11.24 -8.03
N ALA A 180 -9.45 -12.42 -7.57
CA ALA A 180 -9.90 -13.65 -8.20
C ALA A 180 -11.45 -13.71 -8.12
N PRO A 181 -12.17 -14.24 -9.13
CA PRO A 181 -13.64 -14.24 -9.19
C PRO A 181 -14.39 -14.95 -8.04
N ASN A 182 -13.69 -15.47 -7.02
CA ASN A 182 -14.26 -16.14 -5.86
C ASN A 182 -14.09 -15.38 -4.53
N GLU A 183 -13.46 -14.21 -4.53
CA GLU A 183 -13.51 -13.33 -3.37
C GLU A 183 -14.78 -12.49 -3.46
N LYS A 184 -15.88 -13.07 -2.95
CA LYS A 184 -17.05 -12.28 -2.58
C LYS A 184 -16.54 -11.12 -1.73
N LYS A 185 -16.78 -9.89 -2.18
CA LYS A 185 -16.72 -8.71 -1.34
C LYS A 185 -17.50 -9.06 -0.08
N GLU A 186 -16.82 -9.19 1.06
CA GLU A 186 -17.50 -9.15 2.34
C GLU A 186 -18.12 -7.77 2.42
N GLU A 187 -19.39 -7.67 2.00
CA GLU A 187 -20.26 -6.59 2.40
C GLU A 187 -20.17 -6.55 3.92
N LYS A 188 -19.49 -5.54 4.45
CA LYS A 188 -19.64 -5.14 5.84
C LYS A 188 -21.12 -4.80 6.02
N ASN A 189 -21.88 -5.80 6.45
CA ASN A 189 -23.23 -5.61 6.94
C ASN A 189 -23.10 -4.82 8.24
N ASP A 190 -23.12 -3.49 8.13
CA ASP A 190 -23.34 -2.57 9.25
C ASP A 190 -24.80 -2.66 9.70
N VAL A 191 -25.23 -3.86 10.14
CA VAL A 191 -26.48 -4.03 10.86
C VAL A 191 -26.12 -4.12 12.34
N PRO A 192 -26.36 -3.07 13.15
CA PRO A 192 -26.13 -3.12 14.59
C PRO A 192 -27.06 -4.15 15.25
N GLU A 193 -26.46 -5.15 15.88
CA GLU A 193 -27.13 -6.21 16.63
C GLU A 193 -27.65 -5.67 17.98
N TYR A 194 -28.86 -5.10 18.01
CA TYR A 194 -29.68 -4.99 19.22
C TYR A 194 -31.16 -4.69 18.89
N GLU A 195 -31.91 -5.69 18.44
CA GLU A 195 -33.32 -5.84 18.83
C GLU A 195 -33.66 -7.34 18.89
N GLU A 196 -33.08 -8.05 19.87
CA GLU A 196 -33.80 -9.18 20.47
C GLU A 196 -34.75 -8.59 21.52
N LYS A 197 -36.05 -8.62 21.21
CA LYS A 197 -37.14 -8.40 22.18
C LYS A 197 -37.60 -9.74 22.77
#